data_AF-A0A955DC78-F1
#
_entry.id   AF-A0A955DC78-F1
#
_cell.length_a   1.000
_cell.length_b   1.000
_cell.length_c   1.000
_cell.angle_alpha   90.00
_cell.angle_beta   90.00
_cell.angle_gamma   90.00
#
_symmetry.space_group_name_H-M   'P 1'
#
loop_
_entity.id
_entity.type
_entity.pdbx_description
1 polymer ?
#
loop_
_entity_poly.entity_id
_entity_poly.type
_entity_poly.pdbx_seq_one_letter_code
_entity_poly.pdbx_strand_id
1 'polypeptide(L)'
;MTGTLTRHPGRRHARGFTLIELMVTIGIIVALVALTLGVLVAVLSGSERRQTTTVLELLVAATESWQQSADRPITYGGATGYGGPGVIFYDINAEDAAYTPGVPLSTTVVGNLMTRYLAVLERDRDAQRILGGIDPKLLTRIPENQINPAIGTQRLVDAWGTPILVVFPGREMDPVLYAAAGDDFADADEDGTIRTPFENLVGVATQRVIAFVSAGPDGQFGDRQAPVDSAAYAQTLDNLSSYPLERRDAP
;
A
#
# COMPACT_ATOMS: atom_id res chain seq x y z
N MET A 1 93.21 -7.42 -9.86
CA MET A 1 92.42 -6.90 -11.00
C MET A 1 91.01 -7.47 -10.89
N THR A 2 90.06 -6.73 -10.32
CA THR A 2 88.63 -7.10 -10.36
C THR A 2 87.83 -5.82 -10.25
N GLY A 3 87.30 -5.35 -11.39
CA GLY A 3 86.61 -4.06 -11.52
C GLY A 3 85.19 -4.14 -10.99
N THR A 4 84.87 -3.26 -10.03
CA THR A 4 83.53 -3.10 -9.46
C THR A 4 82.66 -2.30 -10.42
N LEU A 5 81.72 -2.95 -11.09
CA LEU A 5 80.70 -2.30 -11.94
C LEU A 5 79.62 -1.65 -11.06
N THR A 6 79.72 -0.34 -10.84
CA THR A 6 78.67 0.47 -10.24
C THR A 6 77.52 0.68 -11.22
N ARG A 7 76.42 -0.05 -11.02
CA ARG A 7 75.18 0.08 -11.80
C ARG A 7 74.44 1.35 -11.33
N HIS A 8 74.38 2.38 -12.17
CA HIS A 8 73.60 3.59 -11.86
C HIS A 8 72.09 3.28 -11.83
N PRO A 9 71.35 3.74 -10.79
CA PRO A 9 69.90 3.64 -10.78
C PRO A 9 69.34 4.60 -11.82
N GLY A 10 68.75 4.05 -12.88
CA GLY A 10 68.00 4.83 -13.86
C GLY A 10 66.89 5.60 -13.16
N ARG A 11 67.00 6.93 -13.13
CA ARG A 11 65.97 7.85 -12.63
C ARG A 11 64.70 7.65 -13.46
N ARG A 12 63.74 6.88 -12.93
CA ARG A 12 62.38 6.83 -13.46
C ARG A 12 61.81 8.25 -13.36
N HIS A 13 61.66 8.92 -14.51
CA HIS A 13 60.96 10.19 -14.57
C HIS A 13 59.50 9.92 -14.21
N ALA A 14 59.10 10.27 -12.99
CA ALA A 14 57.69 10.40 -12.65
C ALA A 14 57.14 11.56 -13.49
N ARG A 15 56.36 11.23 -14.52
CA ARG A 15 55.62 12.25 -15.29
C ARG A 15 54.50 12.76 -14.38
N GLY A 16 54.59 14.02 -13.97
CA GLY A 16 53.50 14.69 -13.26
C GLY A 16 52.31 14.90 -14.20
N PHE A 17 51.10 14.76 -13.69
CA PHE A 17 49.87 15.06 -14.43
C PHE A 17 49.81 16.55 -14.75
N THR A 18 49.41 16.87 -15.97
CA THR A 18 49.18 18.27 -16.36
C THR A 18 47.88 18.78 -15.73
N LEU A 19 47.79 20.09 -15.46
CA LEU A 19 46.59 20.70 -14.87
C LEU A 19 45.34 20.44 -15.74
N ILE A 20 45.50 20.46 -17.06
CA ILE A 20 44.43 20.18 -18.01
C ILE A 20 43.98 18.70 -17.97
N GLU A 21 44.92 17.76 -17.85
CA GLU A 21 44.62 16.33 -17.73
C GLU A 21 43.85 16.01 -16.44
N LEU A 22 44.22 16.69 -15.33
CA LEU A 22 43.47 16.61 -14.09
C LEU A 22 42.04 17.16 -14.25
N MET A 23 41.88 18.31 -14.90
CA MET A 23 40.57 18.93 -15.12
C MET A 23 39.65 18.05 -15.99
N VAL A 24 40.19 17.48 -17.07
CA VAL A 24 39.45 16.55 -17.94
C VAL A 24 39.03 15.30 -17.18
N THR A 25 39.94 14.74 -16.36
CA THR A 25 39.64 13.54 -15.56
C THR A 25 38.52 13.80 -14.57
N ILE A 26 38.58 14.92 -13.84
CA ILE A 26 37.52 15.30 -12.90
C ILE A 26 36.19 15.53 -13.65
N GLY A 27 36.22 16.18 -14.82
CA GLY A 27 35.04 16.37 -15.66
C GLY A 27 34.38 15.05 -16.06
N ILE A 28 35.17 14.07 -16.48
CA ILE A 28 34.67 12.72 -16.83
C ILE A 28 34.12 12.02 -15.58
N ILE A 29 34.80 12.08 -14.44
CA ILE A 29 34.31 11.48 -13.18
C ILE A 29 32.97 12.08 -12.78
N VAL A 30 32.84 13.41 -12.79
CA VAL A 30 31.57 14.09 -12.44
C VAL A 30 30.45 13.68 -13.40
N ALA A 31 30.74 13.61 -14.71
CA ALA A 31 29.76 13.17 -15.70
C ALA A 31 29.32 11.71 -15.47
N LEU A 32 30.26 10.80 -15.19
CA LEU A 32 29.96 9.41 -14.91
C LEU A 32 29.15 9.25 -13.62
N VAL A 33 29.50 9.95 -12.55
CA VAL A 33 28.77 9.91 -11.28
C VAL A 33 27.33 10.37 -11.47
N ALA A 34 27.11 11.49 -12.18
CA ALA A 34 25.77 12.00 -12.44
C ALA A 34 24.89 10.98 -13.18
N LEU A 35 25.44 10.32 -14.21
CA LEU A 35 24.73 9.29 -14.97
C LEU A 35 24.41 8.07 -14.10
N THR A 36 25.38 7.59 -13.32
CA THR A 36 25.19 6.40 -12.46
C THR A 36 24.13 6.62 -11.39
N LEU A 37 24.08 7.81 -10.77
CA LEU A 37 23.07 8.15 -9.77
C LEU A 37 21.66 8.20 -10.39
N GLY A 38 21.51 8.79 -11.57
CA GLY A 38 20.22 8.85 -12.27
C GLY A 38 19.66 7.45 -12.57
N VAL A 39 20.52 6.55 -13.08
CA VAL A 39 20.12 5.16 -13.35
C VAL A 39 19.76 4.41 -12.06
N LEU A 40 20.52 4.59 -10.99
CA LEU A 40 20.26 3.92 -9.72
C LEU A 40 18.89 4.29 -9.15
N VAL A 41 18.53 5.57 -9.14
CA VAL A 41 17.21 6.04 -8.65
C VAL A 41 16.06 5.48 -9.49
N ALA A 42 16.23 5.42 -10.81
CA ALA A 42 15.22 4.85 -11.71
C ALA A 42 15.02 3.35 -11.47
N VAL A 43 16.10 2.61 -11.22
CA VAL A 43 16.03 1.16 -10.92
C VAL A 43 15.38 0.90 -9.56
N LEU A 44 15.73 1.69 -8.53
CA LEU A 44 15.15 1.56 -7.20
C LEU A 44 13.65 1.85 -7.21
N SER A 45 13.22 2.97 -7.80
CA SER A 45 11.79 3.32 -7.90
C SER A 45 10.98 2.29 -8.71
N GLY A 46 11.56 1.74 -9.78
CA GLY A 46 10.95 0.64 -10.53
C GLY A 46 10.90 -0.69 -9.75
N SER A 47 11.84 -0.92 -8.83
CA SER A 47 11.82 -2.08 -7.94
C SER A 47 10.75 -1.94 -6.86
N GLU A 48 10.63 -0.77 -6.23
CA GLU A 48 9.63 -0.48 -5.19
C GLU A 48 8.22 -0.67 -5.72
N ARG A 49 7.91 -0.10 -6.91
CA ARG A 49 6.61 -0.30 -7.55
C ARG A 49 6.29 -1.77 -7.80
N ARG A 50 7.24 -2.52 -8.36
CA ARG A 50 7.04 -3.96 -8.63
C ARG A 50 6.85 -4.76 -7.34
N GLN A 51 7.60 -4.44 -6.30
CA GLN A 51 7.46 -5.07 -5.00
C GLN A 51 6.07 -4.83 -4.41
N THR A 52 5.60 -3.58 -4.42
CA THR A 52 4.24 -3.24 -3.97
C THR A 52 3.18 -3.95 -4.81
N THR A 53 3.25 -3.90 -6.15
CA THR A 53 2.29 -4.60 -7.02
C THR A 53 2.24 -6.10 -6.74
N THR A 54 3.41 -6.75 -6.55
CA THR A 54 3.47 -8.17 -6.20
C THR A 54 2.74 -8.46 -4.89
N VAL A 55 2.86 -7.58 -3.89
CA VAL A 55 2.12 -7.73 -2.62
C VAL A 55 0.61 -7.60 -2.84
N LEU A 56 0.16 -6.62 -3.64
CA LEU A 56 -1.26 -6.46 -3.94
C LEU A 56 -1.82 -7.70 -4.65
N GLU A 57 -1.07 -8.29 -5.59
CA GLU A 57 -1.44 -9.54 -6.27
C GLU A 57 -1.50 -10.73 -5.29
N LEU A 58 -0.55 -10.84 -4.37
CA LEU A 58 -0.56 -11.88 -3.33
C LEU A 58 -1.77 -11.73 -2.38
N LEU A 59 -2.15 -10.51 -2.03
CA LEU A 59 -3.35 -10.25 -1.23
C LEU A 59 -4.62 -10.67 -1.97
N VAL A 60 -4.74 -10.35 -3.27
CA VAL A 60 -5.86 -10.80 -4.09
C VAL A 60 -5.92 -12.33 -4.12
N ALA A 61 -4.81 -13.00 -4.44
CA ALA A 61 -4.75 -14.47 -4.48
C ALA A 61 -5.08 -15.11 -3.12
N ALA A 62 -4.60 -14.53 -2.00
CA ALA A 62 -4.92 -14.99 -0.66
C ALA A 62 -6.41 -14.79 -0.33
N THR A 63 -7.01 -13.68 -0.78
CA THR A 63 -8.46 -13.43 -0.67
C THR A 63 -9.24 -14.54 -1.37
N GLU A 64 -8.93 -14.78 -2.65
CA GLU A 64 -9.62 -15.76 -3.48
C GLU A 64 -9.52 -17.17 -2.89
N SER A 65 -8.33 -17.55 -2.43
CA SER A 65 -8.10 -18.83 -1.77
C SER A 65 -8.94 -18.98 -0.50
N TRP A 66 -9.00 -17.94 0.32
CA TRP A 66 -9.83 -17.95 1.53
C TRP A 66 -11.32 -18.05 1.19
N GLN A 67 -11.79 -17.28 0.21
CA GLN A 67 -13.20 -17.26 -0.20
C GLN A 67 -13.64 -18.60 -0.78
N GLN A 68 -12.76 -19.26 -1.54
CA GLN A 68 -12.99 -20.60 -2.05
C GLN A 68 -13.07 -21.64 -0.92
N SER A 69 -12.22 -21.52 0.09
CA SER A 69 -12.21 -22.40 1.28
C SER A 69 -13.46 -22.19 2.16
N ALA A 70 -13.88 -20.93 2.32
CA ALA A 70 -15.03 -20.55 3.13
C ALA A 70 -16.39 -20.69 2.43
N ASP A 71 -16.40 -20.89 1.11
CA ASP A 71 -17.59 -20.89 0.24
C ASP A 71 -18.45 -19.62 0.35
N ARG A 72 -17.79 -18.48 0.61
CA ARG A 72 -18.43 -17.16 0.73
C ARG A 72 -17.42 -16.02 0.63
N PRO A 73 -17.85 -14.79 0.27
CA PRO A 73 -17.00 -13.61 0.38
C PRO A 73 -16.70 -13.26 1.85
N ILE A 74 -15.61 -12.52 2.04
CA ILE A 74 -15.29 -11.86 3.32
C ILE A 74 -16.30 -10.74 3.51
N THR A 75 -16.92 -10.68 4.70
CA THR A 75 -17.95 -9.69 5.00
C THR A 75 -17.41 -8.58 5.90
N TYR A 76 -17.79 -7.35 5.59
CA TYR A 76 -17.46 -6.16 6.36
C TYR A 76 -18.74 -5.39 6.74
N GLY A 77 -18.85 -4.95 7.99
CA GLY A 77 -20.01 -4.19 8.42
C GLY A 77 -20.02 -3.86 9.91
N GLY A 78 -20.90 -2.95 10.33
CA GLY A 78 -21.06 -2.58 11.73
C GLY A 78 -22.03 -3.52 12.46
N ALA A 79 -21.86 -3.66 13.77
CA ALA A 79 -22.82 -4.32 14.65
C ALA A 79 -24.10 -3.46 14.83
N THR A 80 -24.77 -3.07 13.75
CA THR A 80 -26.13 -2.54 13.82
C THR A 80 -27.09 -3.71 13.83
N GLY A 81 -27.09 -4.42 14.96
CA GLY A 81 -27.99 -5.52 15.26
C GLY A 81 -28.10 -5.64 16.76
N TYR A 82 -29.00 -4.86 17.36
CA TYR A 82 -29.38 -5.00 18.76
C TYR A 82 -29.88 -6.43 19.01
N GLY A 83 -28.98 -7.33 19.42
CA GLY A 83 -29.20 -8.55 20.22
C GLY A 83 -30.39 -9.46 19.91
N GLY A 84 -31.00 -9.37 18.74
CA GLY A 84 -32.20 -10.10 18.36
C GLY A 84 -31.92 -11.28 17.42
N PRO A 85 -32.85 -12.22 17.26
CA PRO A 85 -32.75 -13.26 16.24
C PRO A 85 -32.56 -12.62 14.85
N GLY A 86 -31.44 -12.92 14.16
CA GLY A 86 -31.09 -12.32 12.87
C GLY A 86 -29.83 -11.42 12.86
N VAL A 87 -29.01 -11.43 13.91
CA VAL A 87 -27.71 -10.72 13.91
C VAL A 87 -26.81 -11.26 12.80
N ILE A 88 -26.41 -10.40 11.88
CA ILE A 88 -25.38 -10.68 10.88
C ILE A 88 -24.01 -10.50 11.55
N PHE A 89 -23.23 -11.59 11.59
CA PHE A 89 -21.83 -11.52 12.01
C PHE A 89 -20.96 -11.21 10.79
N TYR A 90 -20.17 -10.13 10.90
CA TYR A 90 -19.19 -9.76 9.90
C TYR A 90 -17.84 -10.39 10.25
N ASP A 91 -17.04 -10.75 9.24
CA ASP A 91 -15.65 -11.16 9.49
C ASP A 91 -14.82 -10.00 10.05
N ILE A 92 -15.17 -8.78 9.63
CA ILE A 92 -14.47 -7.55 9.98
C ILE A 92 -15.50 -6.48 10.35
N ASN A 93 -15.42 -5.97 11.58
CA ASN A 93 -16.39 -5.00 12.06
C ASN A 93 -16.00 -3.56 11.68
N ALA A 94 -16.97 -2.75 11.24
CA ALA A 94 -16.75 -1.34 10.90
C ALA A 94 -16.33 -0.49 12.12
N GLU A 95 -16.64 -0.94 13.34
CA GLU A 95 -16.20 -0.29 14.59
C GLU A 95 -14.68 -0.39 14.80
N ASP A 96 -14.02 -1.39 14.19
CA ASP A 96 -12.56 -1.50 14.17
C ASP A 96 -11.92 -0.45 13.23
N ALA A 97 -12.72 0.19 12.38
CA ALA A 97 -12.29 1.10 11.34
C ALA A 97 -12.64 2.57 11.62
N ALA A 98 -12.70 2.97 12.90
CA ALA A 98 -13.13 4.30 13.38
C ALA A 98 -12.59 5.47 12.52
N TYR A 99 -13.36 5.79 11.48
CA TYR A 99 -13.10 6.85 10.53
C TYR A 99 -14.07 7.98 10.84
N THR A 100 -13.53 9.16 11.05
CA THR A 100 -14.31 10.39 11.19
C THR A 100 -14.24 11.13 9.86
N PRO A 101 -15.36 11.33 9.15
CA PRO A 101 -15.40 12.13 7.93
C PRO A 101 -14.74 13.50 8.13
N GLY A 102 -13.89 13.90 7.18
CA GLY A 102 -13.16 15.18 7.23
C GLY A 102 -11.89 15.17 8.09
N VAL A 103 -11.52 14.04 8.70
CA VAL A 103 -10.20 13.85 9.30
C VAL A 103 -9.30 13.12 8.30
N PRO A 104 -8.06 13.59 8.04
CA PRO A 104 -7.12 12.85 7.21
C PRO A 104 -6.99 11.42 7.73
N LEU A 105 -6.97 10.42 6.84
CA LEU A 105 -6.73 9.04 7.24
C LEU A 105 -5.44 8.99 8.06
N SER A 106 -5.56 8.76 9.35
CA SER A 106 -4.38 8.44 10.13
C SER A 106 -3.90 7.05 9.69
N THR A 107 -2.60 6.92 9.50
CA THR A 107 -1.93 5.63 9.22
C THR A 107 -2.30 4.55 10.24
N THR A 108 -2.75 4.93 11.44
CA THR A 108 -3.28 4.05 12.48
C THR A 108 -4.61 3.41 12.10
N VAL A 109 -5.58 4.16 11.58
CA VAL A 109 -6.91 3.61 11.20
C VAL A 109 -6.78 2.69 9.98
N VAL A 110 -6.00 3.12 8.97
CA VAL A 110 -5.68 2.31 7.78
C VAL A 110 -4.99 1.00 8.17
N GLY A 111 -3.97 1.10 9.03
CA GLY A 111 -3.21 -0.06 9.48
C GLY A 111 -4.05 -1.06 10.26
N ASN A 112 -5.00 -0.58 11.09
CA ASN A 112 -5.82 -1.46 11.92
C ASN A 112 -6.74 -2.36 11.09
N LEU A 113 -7.40 -1.80 10.08
CA LEU A 113 -8.32 -2.57 9.23
C LEU A 113 -7.58 -3.63 8.41
N MET A 114 -6.44 -3.27 7.82
CA MET A 114 -5.57 -4.23 7.14
C MET A 114 -5.09 -5.34 8.07
N THR A 115 -4.73 -5.00 9.32
CA THR A 115 -4.26 -6.02 10.27
C THR A 115 -5.37 -7.00 10.64
N ARG A 116 -6.61 -6.52 10.83
CA ARG A 116 -7.79 -7.40 11.02
C ARG A 116 -8.04 -8.29 9.82
N TYR A 117 -7.94 -7.71 8.63
CA TYR A 117 -8.08 -8.44 7.38
C TYR A 117 -7.06 -9.58 7.26
N LEU A 118 -5.78 -9.30 7.56
CA LEU A 118 -4.75 -10.35 7.61
C LEU A 118 -5.07 -11.41 8.65
N ALA A 119 -5.56 -11.03 9.84
CA ALA A 119 -5.94 -11.99 10.87
C ALA A 119 -7.11 -12.91 10.46
N VAL A 120 -7.98 -12.48 9.53
CA VAL A 120 -9.01 -13.33 8.92
C VAL A 120 -8.37 -14.34 7.98
N LEU A 121 -7.48 -13.88 7.09
CA LEU A 121 -6.76 -14.74 6.14
C LEU A 121 -5.85 -15.76 6.84
N GLU A 122 -5.19 -15.34 7.93
CA GLU A 122 -4.31 -16.19 8.73
C GLU A 122 -5.04 -17.36 9.40
N ARG A 123 -6.37 -17.41 9.39
CA ARG A 123 -7.10 -18.59 9.88
C ARG A 123 -7.16 -19.72 8.84
N ASP A 124 -6.92 -19.42 7.58
CA ASP A 124 -6.92 -20.38 6.48
C ASP A 124 -5.49 -20.78 6.08
N ARG A 125 -5.24 -22.08 5.93
CA ARG A 125 -3.89 -22.60 5.65
C ARG A 125 -3.41 -22.30 4.23
N ASP A 126 -4.32 -22.21 3.28
CA ASP A 126 -3.97 -21.95 1.87
C ASP A 126 -3.65 -20.47 1.69
N ALA A 127 -4.47 -19.59 2.27
CA ALA A 127 -4.19 -18.16 2.34
C ALA A 127 -2.87 -17.86 3.07
N GLN A 128 -2.58 -18.53 4.20
CA GLN A 128 -1.29 -18.40 4.89
C GLN A 128 -0.09 -18.74 3.99
N ARG A 129 -0.19 -19.78 3.16
CA ARG A 129 0.91 -20.17 2.26
C ARG A 129 1.16 -19.11 1.19
N ILE A 130 0.10 -18.48 0.69
CA ILE A 130 0.20 -17.37 -0.27
C ILE A 130 0.82 -16.14 0.40
N LEU A 131 0.32 -15.77 1.58
CA LEU A 131 0.85 -14.65 2.37
C LEU A 131 2.31 -14.85 2.79
N GLY A 132 2.76 -16.09 2.94
CA GLY A 132 4.19 -16.42 3.17
C GLY A 132 5.12 -15.98 2.02
N GLY A 133 4.59 -15.64 0.85
CA GLY A 133 5.33 -15.03 -0.26
C GLY A 133 5.62 -13.54 -0.10
N ILE A 134 4.99 -12.85 0.87
CA ILE A 134 5.24 -11.44 1.14
C ILE A 134 6.63 -11.29 1.77
N ASP A 135 7.42 -10.32 1.28
CA ASP A 135 8.73 -9.99 1.87
C ASP A 135 8.54 -9.59 3.35
N PRO A 136 9.18 -10.26 4.31
CA PRO A 136 9.06 -9.94 5.73
C PRO A 136 9.39 -8.48 6.09
N LYS A 137 10.18 -7.77 5.26
CA LYS A 137 10.47 -6.35 5.46
C LYS A 137 9.24 -5.44 5.33
N LEU A 138 8.22 -5.91 4.62
CA LEU A 138 6.95 -5.20 4.45
C LEU A 138 5.98 -5.47 5.60
N LEU A 139 6.33 -6.36 6.53
CA LEU A 139 5.58 -6.59 7.76
C LEU A 139 6.25 -5.82 8.89
N THR A 140 5.75 -4.61 9.16
CA THR A 140 6.32 -3.73 10.18
C THR A 140 5.61 -3.93 11.52
N ARG A 141 6.37 -3.94 12.62
CA ARG A 141 5.78 -4.08 13.95
C ARG A 141 4.99 -2.83 14.33
N ILE A 142 3.78 -3.00 14.81
CA ILE A 142 2.96 -1.91 15.36
C ILE A 142 3.59 -1.48 16.69
N PRO A 143 3.87 -0.17 16.90
CA PRO A 143 4.36 0.35 18.17
C PRO A 143 3.44 -0.04 19.33
N GLU A 144 4.01 -0.37 20.48
CA GLU A 144 3.27 -0.94 21.62
C GLU A 144 2.13 -0.03 22.12
N ASN A 145 2.30 1.29 22.03
CA ASN A 145 1.28 2.28 22.35
C ASN A 145 0.12 2.38 21.33
N GLN A 146 0.22 1.67 20.21
CA GLN A 146 -0.80 1.55 19.16
C GLN A 146 -1.31 0.12 19.02
N ILE A 147 -0.80 -0.83 19.82
CA ILE A 147 -1.30 -2.20 19.81
C ILE A 147 -2.66 -2.19 20.49
N ASN A 148 -3.71 -2.35 19.70
CA ASN A 148 -4.95 -2.90 20.22
C ASN A 148 -4.73 -4.43 20.29
N PRO A 149 -4.79 -5.06 21.48
CA PRO A 149 -4.53 -6.49 21.65
C PRO A 149 -5.48 -7.38 20.83
N ALA A 150 -6.60 -6.85 20.36
CA ALA A 150 -7.48 -7.56 19.45
C ALA A 150 -6.98 -7.52 17.99
N ILE A 151 -6.23 -6.50 17.59
CA ILE A 151 -5.96 -6.16 16.18
C ILE A 151 -4.72 -6.88 15.64
N GLY A 152 -3.70 -7.20 16.46
CA GLY A 152 -2.46 -7.86 16.04
C GLY A 152 -1.22 -7.00 16.30
N THR A 153 -0.03 -7.52 15.98
CA THR A 153 1.26 -6.86 16.29
C THR A 153 2.04 -6.37 15.08
N GLN A 154 1.58 -6.69 13.87
CA GLN A 154 2.26 -6.35 12.62
C GLN A 154 1.29 -5.63 11.69
N ARG A 155 1.77 -4.66 10.92
CA ARG A 155 1.03 -4.00 9.84
C ARG A 155 1.75 -4.27 8.53
N LEU A 156 0.98 -4.50 7.47
CA LEU A 156 1.52 -4.59 6.12
C LEU A 156 1.71 -3.19 5.53
N VAL A 157 2.92 -2.91 5.05
CA VAL A 157 3.28 -1.65 4.39
C VAL A 157 3.69 -1.91 2.95
N ASP A 158 3.59 -0.87 2.12
CA ASP A 158 4.17 -0.86 0.79
C ASP A 158 5.70 -0.65 0.83
N ALA A 159 6.33 -0.66 -0.34
CA ALA A 159 7.79 -0.48 -0.47
C ALA A 159 8.30 0.89 0.06
N TRP A 160 7.42 1.88 0.23
CA TRP A 160 7.75 3.19 0.77
C TRP A 160 7.47 3.30 2.28
N GLY A 161 7.02 2.21 2.91
CA GLY A 161 6.76 2.15 4.35
C GLY A 161 5.39 2.68 4.76
N THR A 162 4.50 2.94 3.80
CA THR A 162 3.13 3.40 4.07
C THR A 162 2.22 2.18 4.22
N PRO A 163 1.33 2.13 5.24
CA PRO A 163 0.40 1.00 5.40
C PRO A 163 -0.44 0.79 4.15
N ILE A 164 -0.61 -0.45 3.71
CA ILE A 164 -1.53 -0.77 2.62
C ILE A 164 -2.97 -0.69 3.16
N LEU A 165 -3.83 0.02 2.43
CA LEU A 165 -5.25 0.12 2.72
C LEU A 165 -6.00 -1.06 2.11
N VAL A 166 -6.98 -1.57 2.85
CA VAL A 166 -8.00 -2.47 2.33
C VAL A 166 -9.32 -1.72 2.19
N VAL A 167 -9.94 -1.81 1.02
CA VAL A 167 -11.22 -1.20 0.68
C VAL A 167 -12.22 -2.33 0.50
N PHE A 168 -13.17 -2.43 1.41
CA PHE A 168 -14.24 -3.39 1.28
C PHE A 168 -15.28 -2.84 0.32
N PRO A 169 -15.87 -3.71 -0.53
CA PRO A 169 -17.02 -3.31 -1.31
C PRO A 169 -18.16 -2.92 -0.37
N GLY A 170 -19.02 -2.02 -0.83
CA GLY A 170 -20.23 -1.67 -0.13
C GLY A 170 -21.08 -2.90 0.23
N ARG A 171 -21.89 -2.76 1.28
CA ARG A 171 -22.81 -3.82 1.73
C ARG A 171 -24.08 -3.85 0.88
N GLU A 172 -24.67 -5.01 0.60
CA GLU A 172 -25.98 -5.05 -0.04
C GLU A 172 -27.01 -4.23 0.76
N MET A 173 -27.76 -3.40 0.06
CA MET A 173 -28.81 -2.59 0.64
C MET A 173 -30.00 -3.48 1.01
N ASP A 174 -30.23 -3.72 2.30
CA ASP A 174 -31.48 -4.32 2.78
C ASP A 174 -32.58 -3.25 2.74
N PRO A 175 -33.62 -3.37 1.87
CA PRO A 175 -34.65 -2.36 1.72
C PRO A 175 -35.50 -2.16 2.98
N VAL A 176 -35.63 -3.20 3.81
CA VAL A 176 -36.42 -3.18 5.05
C VAL A 176 -35.67 -2.44 6.14
N LEU A 177 -34.36 -2.67 6.27
CA LEU A 177 -33.52 -1.91 7.20
C LEU A 177 -33.34 -0.47 6.72
N TYR A 178 -33.22 -0.24 5.41
CA TYR A 178 -33.11 1.09 4.82
C TYR A 178 -34.34 1.94 5.09
N ALA A 179 -35.55 1.40 4.88
CA ALA A 179 -36.80 2.10 5.17
C ALA A 179 -36.98 2.45 6.66
N ALA A 180 -36.36 1.70 7.56
CA ALA A 180 -36.41 1.92 9.00
C ALA A 180 -35.37 2.93 9.51
N ALA A 181 -34.27 3.15 8.76
CA ALA A 181 -33.14 3.95 9.22
C ALA A 181 -33.10 5.40 8.73
N GLY A 182 -33.95 5.81 7.78
CA GLY A 182 -34.03 7.19 7.30
C GLY A 182 -32.83 7.64 6.44
N ASP A 183 -32.63 8.95 6.30
CA ASP A 183 -31.62 9.60 5.42
C ASP A 183 -30.14 9.24 5.74
N ASP A 184 -29.87 8.49 6.81
CA ASP A 184 -28.52 8.07 7.23
C ASP A 184 -27.83 7.09 6.24
N PHE A 185 -28.54 6.62 5.21
CA PHE A 185 -28.05 5.70 4.19
C PHE A 185 -27.93 6.34 2.79
N ALA A 186 -27.83 7.67 2.71
CA ALA A 186 -27.83 8.46 1.46
C ALA A 186 -26.69 8.19 0.43
N ASP A 187 -25.86 7.17 0.62
CA ASP A 187 -24.78 6.79 -0.29
C ASP A 187 -24.96 5.34 -0.80
N ALA A 188 -26.16 5.02 -1.32
CA ALA A 188 -26.33 3.83 -2.15
C ALA A 188 -25.55 4.01 -3.47
N ASP A 189 -24.73 3.03 -3.81
CA ASP A 189 -23.94 2.96 -5.02
C ASP A 189 -24.75 2.42 -6.20
N GLU A 190 -24.27 2.64 -7.42
CA GLU A 190 -24.94 2.16 -8.65
C GLU A 190 -25.05 0.62 -8.70
N ASP A 191 -24.17 -0.07 -7.98
CA ASP A 191 -24.18 -1.54 -7.86
C ASP A 191 -25.16 -2.07 -6.79
N GLY A 192 -25.96 -1.18 -6.19
CA GLY A 192 -26.98 -1.49 -5.18
C GLY A 192 -26.41 -1.73 -3.78
N THR A 193 -25.16 -1.35 -3.55
CA THR A 193 -24.52 -1.45 -2.23
C THR A 193 -24.50 -0.13 -1.47
N ILE A 194 -24.35 -0.16 -0.15
CA ILE A 194 -24.17 1.03 0.68
C ILE A 194 -22.67 1.23 0.86
N ARG A 195 -22.17 2.39 0.40
CA ARG A 195 -20.74 2.69 0.40
C ARG A 195 -20.13 2.68 1.79
N THR A 196 -18.91 2.19 1.86
CA THR A 196 -18.07 2.27 3.05
C THR A 196 -17.37 3.64 3.11
N PRO A 197 -16.95 4.10 4.29
CA PRO A 197 -16.18 5.33 4.40
C PRO A 197 -14.87 5.33 3.59
N PHE A 198 -14.31 4.15 3.31
CA PHE A 198 -13.10 4.02 2.50
C PHE A 198 -13.40 4.17 1.01
N GLU A 199 -14.53 3.65 0.53
CA GLU A 199 -14.97 3.88 -0.86
C GLU A 199 -15.22 5.37 -1.14
N ASN A 200 -15.73 6.08 -0.13
CA ASN A 200 -15.91 7.53 -0.19
C ASN A 200 -14.59 8.31 -0.24
N LEU A 201 -13.45 7.69 0.04
CA LEU A 201 -12.17 8.37 0.10
C LEU A 201 -11.25 7.98 -1.06
N VAL A 202 -10.93 6.69 -1.17
CA VAL A 202 -9.93 6.23 -2.14
C VAL A 202 -10.52 5.75 -3.47
N GLY A 203 -11.85 5.68 -3.57
CA GLY A 203 -12.59 5.25 -4.75
C GLY A 203 -13.44 4.02 -4.50
N VAL A 204 -14.45 3.84 -5.34
CA VAL A 204 -15.47 2.80 -5.21
C VAL A 204 -14.87 1.43 -5.57
N ALA A 205 -15.02 0.46 -4.68
CA ALA A 205 -14.57 -0.92 -4.88
C ALA A 205 -15.61 -1.65 -5.71
N THR A 206 -15.53 -1.46 -7.02
CA THR A 206 -16.51 -2.03 -7.96
C THR A 206 -16.45 -3.55 -8.01
N GLN A 207 -17.52 -4.16 -8.52
CA GLN A 207 -17.67 -5.61 -8.73
C GLN A 207 -17.82 -6.44 -7.44
N ARG A 208 -18.07 -5.81 -6.28
CA ARG A 208 -18.22 -6.49 -4.99
C ARG A 208 -16.97 -7.30 -4.59
N VAL A 209 -15.80 -6.85 -5.04
CA VAL A 209 -14.49 -7.42 -4.71
C VAL A 209 -13.75 -6.48 -3.76
N ILE A 210 -12.90 -7.03 -2.92
CA ILE A 210 -12.04 -6.23 -2.02
C ILE A 210 -10.89 -5.64 -2.84
N ALA A 211 -10.67 -4.34 -2.68
CA ALA A 211 -9.51 -3.67 -3.27
C ALA A 211 -8.40 -3.42 -2.24
N PHE A 212 -7.16 -3.42 -2.71
CA PHE A 212 -6.00 -3.05 -1.92
C PHE A 212 -5.35 -1.82 -2.54
N VAL A 213 -5.01 -0.82 -1.71
CA VAL A 213 -4.45 0.45 -2.18
C VAL A 213 -3.18 0.77 -1.42
N SER A 214 -2.11 1.06 -2.15
CA SER A 214 -0.87 1.65 -1.63
C SER A 214 -0.88 3.14 -1.93
N ALA A 215 -0.32 3.91 -0.98
CA ALA A 215 -0.18 5.36 -1.13
C ALA A 215 0.82 5.75 -2.23
N GLY A 216 1.71 4.84 -2.64
CA GLY A 216 2.70 5.15 -3.65
C GLY A 216 3.91 5.93 -3.10
N PRO A 217 4.78 6.45 -3.99
CA PRO A 217 6.03 7.09 -3.62
C PRO A 217 5.91 8.33 -2.74
N ASP A 218 4.80 9.08 -2.84
CA ASP A 218 4.60 10.29 -2.03
C ASP A 218 4.11 10.00 -0.59
N GLY A 219 3.70 8.75 -0.33
CA GLY A 219 3.20 8.29 0.95
C GLY A 219 1.84 8.90 1.36
N GLN A 220 1.10 9.47 0.42
CA GLN A 220 -0.21 10.09 0.65
C GLN A 220 -1.31 9.30 -0.05
N PHE A 221 -2.39 9.00 0.68
CA PHE A 221 -3.62 8.54 0.03
C PHE A 221 -4.37 9.75 -0.50
N GLY A 222 -4.56 9.80 -1.81
CA GLY A 222 -5.38 10.84 -2.41
C GLY A 222 -6.88 10.61 -2.18
N ASP A 223 -7.65 11.66 -2.39
CA ASP A 223 -9.10 11.64 -2.39
C ASP A 223 -9.62 11.65 -3.83
N ARG A 224 -10.16 10.51 -4.30
CA ARG A 224 -10.69 10.40 -5.67
C ARG A 224 -11.97 11.21 -5.87
N GLN A 225 -12.65 11.57 -4.79
CA GLN A 225 -13.88 12.36 -4.82
C GLN A 225 -13.60 13.86 -4.85
N ALA A 226 -12.39 14.28 -4.44
CA ALA A 226 -11.99 15.67 -4.50
C ALA A 226 -12.02 16.24 -5.95
N PRO A 227 -12.16 17.57 -6.11
CA PRO A 227 -12.08 18.21 -7.43
C PRO A 227 -10.81 17.81 -8.19
N VAL A 228 -10.90 17.59 -9.50
CA VAL A 228 -9.79 17.08 -10.34
C VAL A 228 -8.55 17.98 -10.28
N ASP A 229 -8.75 19.27 -10.03
CA ASP A 229 -7.72 20.30 -9.91
C ASP A 229 -7.19 20.47 -8.47
N SER A 230 -7.69 19.69 -7.51
CA SER A 230 -7.26 19.76 -6.11
C SER A 230 -5.98 18.96 -5.84
N ALA A 231 -5.24 19.38 -4.81
CA ALA A 231 -4.08 18.64 -4.33
C ALA A 231 -4.42 17.22 -3.86
N ALA A 232 -5.61 17.04 -3.25
CA ALA A 232 -6.06 15.74 -2.77
C ALA A 232 -6.35 14.77 -3.93
N TYR A 233 -6.90 15.27 -5.04
CA TYR A 233 -7.04 14.44 -6.26
C TYR A 233 -5.68 14.15 -6.91
N ALA A 234 -4.76 15.12 -6.93
CA ALA A 234 -3.43 14.92 -7.51
C ALA A 234 -2.64 13.79 -6.82
N GLN A 235 -2.82 13.61 -5.50
CA GLN A 235 -2.26 12.50 -4.71
C GLN A 235 -2.84 11.13 -5.11
N THR A 236 -3.95 11.07 -5.84
CA THR A 236 -4.50 9.77 -6.30
C THR A 236 -3.73 9.20 -7.49
N LEU A 237 -2.94 10.02 -8.18
CA LEU A 237 -2.33 9.68 -9.46
C LEU A 237 -1.12 8.75 -9.33
N ASP A 238 -0.48 8.70 -8.17
CA ASP A 238 0.63 7.80 -7.87
C ASP A 238 0.25 6.65 -6.91
N ASN A 239 -0.96 6.68 -6.34
CA ASN A 239 -1.53 5.55 -5.62
C ASN A 239 -1.61 4.31 -6.52
N LEU A 240 -1.25 3.16 -5.97
CA LEU A 240 -1.34 1.87 -6.66
C LEU A 240 -2.50 1.08 -6.09
N SER A 241 -3.38 0.56 -6.94
CA SER A 241 -4.49 -0.29 -6.52
C SER A 241 -4.43 -1.68 -7.17
N SER A 242 -4.97 -2.70 -6.49
CA SER A 242 -5.05 -4.07 -7.02
C SER A 242 -5.86 -4.15 -8.31
N TYR A 243 -6.84 -3.27 -8.48
CA TYR A 243 -7.56 -3.02 -9.72
C TYR A 243 -8.02 -1.54 -9.76
N PRO A 244 -8.41 -1.00 -10.94
CA PRO A 244 -8.86 0.39 -11.04
C PRO A 244 -10.10 0.66 -10.20
N LEU A 245 -10.01 1.65 -9.30
CA LEU A 245 -11.14 2.13 -8.50
C LEU A 245 -11.89 3.25 -9.22
N GLU A 246 -13.22 3.24 -9.14
CA GLU A 246 -14.04 4.24 -9.82
C GLU A 246 -14.22 5.50 -8.95
N ARG A 247 -14.37 6.65 -9.63
CA ARG A 247 -14.80 7.90 -9.01
C ARG A 247 -16.31 7.81 -8.79
N ARG A 248 -16.84 8.51 -7.79
CA ARG A 248 -18.29 8.75 -7.72
C ARG A 248 -18.70 9.48 -9.00
N ASP A 249 -19.41 8.80 -9.88
CA ASP A 249 -20.19 9.50 -10.88
C ASP A 249 -21.18 10.39 -10.11
N ALA A 250 -21.13 11.69 -10.41
CA ALA A 250 -22.06 12.63 -9.80
C ALA A 250 -23.48 12.26 -10.26
N PRO A 251 -24.48 12.29 -9.36
CA PRO A 251 -25.87 12.16 -9.80
C PRO A 251 -26.27 13.29 -10.76
#